data_AF-A0A2E3DG98-F1
#
_entry.id   AF-A0A2E3DG98-F1
#
_cell.length_a   1.000
_cell.length_b   1.000
_cell.length_c   1.000
_cell.angle_alpha   90.00
_cell.angle_beta   90.00
_cell.angle_gamma   90.00
#
_symmetry.space_group_name_H-M   'P 1'
#
loop_
_entity.id
_entity.type
_entity.pdbx_description
1 polymer ?
#
loop_
_entity_poly.entity_id
_entity_poly.type
_entity_poly.pdbx_seq_one_letter_code
_entity_poly.pdbx_strand_id
1 'polypeptide(L)'
;MENTAYPPPWAKTLPWKGTIQLRFPKGFFEPESDYFWSYPILYQLKGDCIRNEEELRQALIEYDAGLYTQQYPKQQIKLSISPKKSADKYPLIVFDGFDPFTTKKPLRTWIVFHRRYEKTSDTTIVLLLRSSQQYNPQHPVWKDLTSQFRSKAGF
;
A
#
# COMPACT_ATOMS: atom_id res chain seq x y z
N MET A 1 10.29 -15.41 -5.53
CA MET A 1 9.73 -14.07 -5.18
C MET A 1 10.83 -13.07 -5.46
N GLU A 2 10.61 -12.14 -6.38
CA GLU A 2 11.66 -11.17 -6.74
C GLU A 2 11.52 -9.91 -5.88
N ASN A 3 12.63 -9.50 -5.27
CA ASN A 3 12.74 -8.25 -4.52
C ASN A 3 13.21 -7.18 -5.49
N THR A 4 12.48 -6.07 -5.59
CA THR A 4 12.92 -4.90 -6.36
C THR A 4 13.46 -3.84 -5.40
N ALA A 5 14.39 -3.00 -5.86
CA ALA A 5 14.92 -1.92 -5.03
C ALA A 5 13.83 -0.90 -4.66
N TYR A 6 13.88 -0.43 -3.41
CA TYR A 6 13.14 0.73 -2.93
C TYR A 6 14.10 1.94 -2.85
N PRO A 7 13.70 3.14 -3.34
CA PRO A 7 12.39 3.43 -3.93
C PRO A 7 12.27 2.85 -5.34
N PRO A 8 11.04 2.53 -5.79
CA PRO A 8 10.84 2.05 -7.15
C PRO A 8 11.15 3.16 -8.17
N PRO A 9 11.44 2.81 -9.44
CA PRO A 9 11.87 3.76 -10.46
C PRO A 9 10.91 4.94 -10.72
N TRP A 10 9.62 4.78 -10.42
CA TRP A 10 8.62 5.83 -10.59
C TRP A 10 8.52 6.79 -9.39
N ALA A 11 9.05 6.43 -8.22
CA ALA A 11 8.91 7.21 -6.99
C ALA A 11 10.27 7.55 -6.35
N LYS A 12 11.23 8.00 -7.19
CA LYS A 12 12.62 8.25 -6.79
C LYS A 12 12.80 9.34 -5.72
N THR A 13 11.79 10.18 -5.52
CA THR A 13 11.76 11.25 -4.50
C THR A 13 11.63 10.71 -3.07
N LEU A 14 11.20 9.46 -2.90
CA LEU A 14 11.08 8.82 -1.59
C LEU A 14 12.47 8.66 -0.94
N PRO A 15 12.67 9.11 0.30
CA PRO A 15 14.00 9.21 0.90
C PRO A 15 14.55 7.88 1.40
N TRP A 16 13.69 6.88 1.62
CA TRP A 16 14.08 5.60 2.21
C TRP A 16 14.70 4.65 1.18
N LYS A 17 15.53 3.73 1.67
CA LYS A 17 16.18 2.68 0.87
C LYS A 17 15.78 1.31 1.39
N GLY A 18 15.71 0.33 0.51
CA GLY A 18 15.34 -1.03 0.90
C GLY A 18 14.86 -1.86 -0.26
N THR A 19 13.87 -2.71 0.00
CA THR A 19 13.20 -3.53 -1.03
C THR A 19 11.70 -3.36 -1.01
N ILE A 20 11.09 -3.58 -2.18
CA ILE A 20 9.65 -3.66 -2.39
C ILE A 20 9.31 -5.01 -3.02
N GLN A 21 8.22 -5.60 -2.55
CA GLN A 21 7.60 -6.77 -3.13
C GLN A 21 6.12 -6.51 -3.40
N LEU A 22 5.71 -6.75 -4.65
CA LEU A 22 4.32 -6.65 -5.11
C LEU A 22 3.80 -8.04 -5.48
N ARG A 23 2.55 -8.34 -5.15
CA ARG A 23 1.89 -9.59 -5.56
C ARG A 23 0.54 -9.28 -6.18
N PHE A 24 0.37 -9.59 -7.45
CA PHE A 24 -0.88 -9.33 -8.14
C PHE A 24 -1.67 -10.64 -8.22
N PRO A 25 -2.77 -10.81 -7.45
CA PRO A 25 -3.64 -11.97 -7.58
C PRO A 25 -4.34 -11.97 -8.94
N LYS A 26 -4.88 -13.13 -9.32
CA LYS A 26 -5.75 -13.24 -10.49
C LYS A 26 -6.93 -12.26 -10.34
N GLY A 27 -7.27 -11.56 -11.42
CA GLY A 27 -8.31 -10.53 -11.40
C GLY A 27 -7.82 -9.11 -11.10
N PHE A 28 -6.56 -8.92 -10.69
CA PHE A 28 -6.03 -7.58 -10.39
C PHE A 28 -6.24 -6.55 -11.53
N PHE A 29 -6.05 -6.98 -12.78
CA PHE A 29 -6.20 -6.14 -13.98
C PHE A 29 -7.61 -6.21 -14.62
N GLU A 30 -8.55 -6.96 -14.04
CA GLU A 30 -9.87 -7.23 -14.61
C GLU A 30 -10.92 -6.39 -13.86
N PRO A 31 -11.52 -5.33 -14.45
CA PRO A 31 -12.39 -4.39 -13.72
C PRO A 31 -13.64 -5.03 -13.12
N GLU A 32 -14.11 -6.12 -13.72
CA GLU A 32 -15.29 -6.88 -13.28
C GLU A 32 -14.95 -7.90 -12.18
N SER A 33 -13.68 -8.05 -11.81
CA SER A 33 -13.27 -8.97 -10.76
C SER A 33 -13.39 -8.32 -9.38
N ASP A 34 -13.82 -9.08 -8.37
CA ASP A 34 -13.71 -8.66 -6.97
C ASP A 34 -12.26 -8.33 -6.57
N TYR A 35 -11.29 -8.96 -7.23
CA TYR A 35 -9.86 -8.75 -7.02
C TYR A 35 -9.28 -7.58 -7.81
N PHE A 36 -10.08 -6.84 -8.58
CA PHE A 36 -9.64 -5.65 -9.27
C PHE A 36 -8.94 -4.69 -8.29
N TRP A 37 -7.72 -4.27 -8.61
CA TRP A 37 -6.92 -3.40 -7.72
C TRP A 37 -6.71 -3.93 -6.28
N SER A 38 -6.81 -5.24 -6.09
CA SER A 38 -6.59 -5.91 -4.79
C SER A 38 -5.24 -6.59 -4.75
N TYR A 39 -4.34 -6.13 -3.88
CA TYR A 39 -2.98 -6.65 -3.80
C TYR A 39 -2.27 -6.22 -2.50
N PRO A 40 -1.35 -7.04 -1.97
CA PRO A 40 -0.42 -6.64 -0.94
C PRO A 40 0.82 -5.95 -1.51
N ILE A 41 1.40 -5.07 -0.70
CA ILE A 41 2.70 -4.44 -0.93
C ILE A 41 3.53 -4.63 0.33
N LEU A 42 4.72 -5.21 0.21
CA LEU A 42 5.65 -5.38 1.33
C LEU A 42 6.91 -4.55 1.09
N TYR A 43 7.21 -3.65 2.03
CA TYR A 43 8.49 -2.93 2.09
C TYR A 43 9.35 -3.48 3.22
N GLN A 44 10.66 -3.59 2.95
CA GLN A 44 11.69 -3.76 3.97
C GLN A 44 12.68 -2.61 3.81
N LEU A 45 12.60 -1.63 4.69
CA LEU A 45 13.31 -0.37 4.62
C LEU A 45 14.41 -0.32 5.68
N LYS A 46 15.58 0.21 5.32
CA LYS A 46 16.68 0.42 6.26
C LYS A 46 16.38 1.61 7.19
N GLY A 47 16.54 1.42 8.49
CA GLY A 47 16.29 2.41 9.53
C GLY A 47 14.83 2.44 10.01
N ASP A 48 14.57 3.27 11.02
CA ASP A 48 13.22 3.55 11.54
C ASP A 48 12.47 4.55 10.63
N CYS A 49 11.67 4.02 9.69
CA CYS A 49 11.06 4.76 8.58
C CYS A 49 9.53 4.89 8.73
N ILE A 50 8.90 5.91 8.14
CA ILE A 50 7.43 6.07 8.12
C ILE A 50 6.85 6.10 9.55
N ARG A 51 7.40 6.99 10.38
CA ARG A 51 7.21 7.01 11.84
C ARG A 51 5.90 7.64 12.26
N ASN A 52 5.33 8.50 11.43
CA ASN A 52 4.14 9.28 11.74
C ASN A 52 3.20 9.38 10.54
N GLU A 53 2.02 10.01 10.75
CA GLU A 53 1.00 10.15 9.71
C GLU A 53 1.50 10.97 8.50
N GLU A 54 2.31 11.99 8.73
CA GLU A 54 2.84 12.85 7.67
C GLU A 54 3.77 12.07 6.72
N GLU A 55 4.71 11.32 7.29
CA GLU A 55 5.61 10.45 6.52
C GLU A 55 4.82 9.37 5.75
N LEU A 56 3.76 8.80 6.36
CA LEU A 56 2.87 7.84 5.70
C LEU A 56 2.11 8.47 4.54
N ARG A 57 1.53 9.65 4.74
CA ARG A 57 0.81 10.41 3.71
C ARG A 57 1.73 10.75 2.55
N GLN A 58 2.93 11.25 2.84
CA GLN A 58 3.94 11.52 1.82
C GLN A 58 4.31 10.25 1.06
N ALA A 59 4.57 9.14 1.77
CA ALA A 59 4.94 7.87 1.17
C ALA A 59 3.91 7.39 0.14
N LEU A 60 2.63 7.37 0.51
CA LEU A 60 1.54 6.93 -0.35
C LEU A 60 1.33 7.87 -1.55
N ILE A 61 1.32 9.19 -1.31
CA ILE A 61 1.10 10.17 -2.38
C ILE A 61 2.25 10.14 -3.40
N GLU A 62 3.51 10.15 -2.95
CA GLU A 62 4.67 10.14 -3.87
C GLU A 62 4.74 8.83 -4.66
N TYR A 63 4.46 7.69 -4.01
CA TYR A 63 4.43 6.39 -4.67
C TYR A 63 3.37 6.35 -5.79
N ASP A 64 2.13 6.70 -5.47
CA ASP A 64 1.01 6.64 -6.41
C ASP A 64 1.10 7.75 -7.47
N ALA A 65 1.50 8.97 -7.13
CA ALA A 65 1.70 10.05 -8.11
C ALA A 65 2.78 9.68 -9.14
N GLY A 66 3.88 9.08 -8.68
CA GLY A 66 4.90 8.53 -9.57
C GLY A 66 4.35 7.48 -10.51
N LEU A 67 3.52 6.57 -10.00
CA LEU A 67 2.89 5.51 -10.77
C LEU A 67 1.88 6.04 -11.80
N TYR A 68 1.15 7.09 -11.45
CA TYR A 68 0.14 7.70 -12.31
C TYR A 68 0.75 8.56 -13.40
N THR A 69 2.03 8.95 -13.26
CA THR A 69 2.74 9.81 -14.22
C THR A 69 1.99 11.12 -14.48
N GLN A 70 1.79 11.52 -15.74
CA GLN A 70 1.05 12.74 -16.11
C GLN A 70 -0.46 12.53 -16.26
N GLN A 71 -0.95 11.29 -16.18
CA GLN A 71 -2.37 10.97 -16.41
C GLN A 71 -3.28 11.42 -15.25
N TYR A 72 -2.72 11.52 -14.03
CA TYR A 72 -3.46 11.97 -12.86
C TYR A 72 -2.56 12.82 -11.95
N PRO A 73 -2.77 14.15 -11.90
CA PRO A 73 -1.91 15.05 -11.13
C PRO A 73 -1.91 14.73 -9.63
N LYS A 74 -0.74 14.83 -8.99
CA LYS A 74 -0.55 14.62 -7.55
C LYS A 74 -1.57 15.40 -6.70
N GLN A 75 -1.95 16.60 -7.12
CA GLN A 75 -2.88 17.48 -6.41
C GLN A 75 -4.33 16.95 -6.39
N GLN A 76 -4.67 16.02 -7.30
CA GLN A 76 -5.99 15.39 -7.34
C GLN A 76 -6.07 14.18 -6.41
N ILE A 77 -4.94 13.62 -6.00
CA ILE A 77 -4.89 12.50 -5.06
C ILE A 77 -5.37 12.97 -3.69
N LYS A 78 -6.34 12.26 -3.12
CA LYS A 78 -6.84 12.52 -1.76
C LYS A 78 -6.69 11.27 -0.93
N LEU A 79 -6.31 11.43 0.33
CA LEU A 79 -6.34 10.32 1.27
C LEU A 79 -6.80 10.78 2.65
N SER A 80 -7.54 9.91 3.32
CA SER A 80 -7.93 10.06 4.72
C SER A 80 -7.40 8.86 5.51
N ILE A 81 -6.88 9.12 6.70
CA ILE A 81 -6.28 8.13 7.57
C ILE A 81 -7.17 8.04 8.81
N SER A 82 -7.70 6.86 9.10
CA SER A 82 -8.51 6.67 10.28
C SER A 82 -7.65 6.84 11.54
N PRO A 83 -8.14 7.50 12.60
CA PRO A 83 -7.41 7.59 13.84
C PRO A 83 -7.15 6.20 14.43
N LYS A 84 -5.92 6.00 14.93
CA LYS A 84 -5.50 4.76 15.56
C LYS A 84 -6.26 4.58 16.88
N LYS A 85 -7.29 3.73 16.90
CA LYS A 85 -8.17 3.51 18.08
C LYS A 85 -7.49 2.75 19.23
N SER A 86 -6.38 2.06 18.99
CA SER A 86 -5.56 1.39 20.01
C SER A 86 -4.15 1.11 19.49
N ALA A 87 -3.19 0.86 20.37
CA ALA A 87 -1.80 0.54 20.01
C ALA A 87 -1.67 -0.62 19.01
N ASP A 88 -2.58 -1.61 19.10
CA ASP A 88 -2.59 -2.82 18.27
C ASP A 88 -3.40 -2.70 16.98
N LYS A 89 -4.16 -1.61 16.80
CA LYS A 89 -4.94 -1.39 15.58
C LYS A 89 -4.13 -0.62 14.56
N TYR A 90 -4.06 -1.18 13.36
CA TYR A 90 -3.47 -0.56 12.19
C TYR A 90 -4.43 0.49 11.60
N PRO A 91 -3.93 1.63 11.08
CA PRO A 91 -4.81 2.60 10.45
C PRO A 91 -5.40 2.04 9.15
N LEU A 92 -6.68 2.32 8.95
CA LEU A 92 -7.35 2.19 7.67
C LEU A 92 -7.19 3.50 6.90
N ILE A 93 -6.73 3.42 5.66
CA ILE A 93 -6.61 4.57 4.77
C ILE A 93 -7.64 4.42 3.66
N VAL A 94 -8.39 5.49 3.38
CA VAL A 94 -9.17 5.61 2.15
C VAL A 94 -8.36 6.48 1.20
N PHE A 95 -8.12 5.98 -0.01
CA PHE A 95 -7.25 6.59 -0.99
C PHE A 95 -8.00 6.78 -2.32
N ASP A 96 -8.23 8.03 -2.68
CA ASP A 96 -8.79 8.45 -3.95
C ASP A 96 -7.65 8.80 -4.89
N GLY A 97 -7.45 7.95 -5.91
CA GLY A 97 -6.41 8.10 -6.91
C GLY A 97 -6.94 7.75 -8.28
N PHE A 98 -6.16 6.96 -9.02
CA PHE A 98 -6.37 6.67 -10.41
C PHE A 98 -5.94 5.25 -10.75
N ASP A 99 -6.59 4.65 -11.73
CA ASP A 99 -6.13 3.39 -12.33
C ASP A 99 -5.34 3.66 -13.61
N PRO A 100 -3.99 3.72 -13.56
CA PRO A 100 -3.15 3.89 -14.74
C PRO A 100 -3.04 2.66 -15.64
N PHE A 101 -3.68 1.53 -15.33
CA PHE A 101 -3.47 0.29 -16.09
C PHE A 101 -4.64 -0.04 -17.00
N THR A 102 -5.82 -0.20 -16.43
CA THR A 102 -6.93 -0.83 -17.16
C THR A 102 -8.00 0.17 -17.57
N THR A 103 -8.63 0.82 -16.61
CA THR A 103 -9.81 1.67 -16.80
C THR A 103 -9.47 3.10 -17.15
N LYS A 104 -8.26 3.58 -16.79
CA LYS A 104 -7.82 4.97 -16.98
C LYS A 104 -8.78 5.99 -16.37
N LYS A 105 -9.36 5.64 -15.21
CA LYS A 105 -10.36 6.44 -14.50
C LYS A 105 -9.95 6.67 -13.04
N PRO A 106 -10.51 7.70 -12.39
CA PRO A 106 -10.39 7.85 -10.94
C PRO A 106 -10.85 6.59 -10.22
N LEU A 107 -10.09 6.17 -9.22
CA LEU A 107 -10.33 4.94 -8.48
C LEU A 107 -10.14 5.18 -6.99
N ARG A 108 -11.16 4.81 -6.20
CA ARG A 108 -11.05 4.73 -4.75
C ARG A 108 -10.55 3.36 -4.35
N THR A 109 -9.60 3.33 -3.43
CA THR A 109 -9.10 2.11 -2.79
C THR A 109 -9.03 2.28 -1.28
N TRP A 110 -9.04 1.16 -0.57
CA TRP A 110 -8.84 1.08 0.86
C TRP A 110 -7.51 0.38 1.13
N ILE A 111 -6.78 0.84 2.15
CA ILE A 111 -5.48 0.29 2.52
C ILE A 111 -5.46 0.02 4.02
N VAL A 112 -5.12 -1.20 4.40
CA VAL A 112 -4.76 -1.54 5.79
C VAL A 112 -3.23 -1.46 5.90
N PHE A 113 -2.75 -0.57 6.77
CA PHE A 113 -1.32 -0.26 6.91
C PHE A 113 -0.70 -0.93 8.14
N HIS A 114 0.17 -1.90 7.92
CA HIS A 114 0.96 -2.54 8.96
C HIS A 114 2.39 -2.01 8.96
N ARG A 115 2.93 -1.78 10.15
CA ARG A 115 4.31 -1.34 10.34
C ARG A 115 4.91 -1.94 11.60
N ARG A 116 6.15 -2.42 11.49
CA ARG A 116 7.00 -2.81 12.62
C ARG A 116 8.42 -2.33 12.36
N TYR A 117 9.06 -1.77 13.38
CA TYR A 117 10.50 -1.49 13.36
C TYR A 117 11.24 -2.53 14.21
N GLU A 118 12.26 -3.14 13.63
CA GLU A 118 13.13 -4.12 14.27
C GLU A 118 14.47 -3.48 14.58
N LYS A 119 14.70 -3.17 15.87
CA LYS A 119 15.92 -2.47 16.33
C LYS A 119 17.21 -3.26 16.02
N THR A 120 17.19 -4.58 16.19
CA THR A 120 18.38 -5.43 16.02
C THR A 120 18.89 -5.46 14.58
N SER A 121 17.97 -5.51 13.61
CA SER A 121 18.29 -5.52 12.18
C SER A 121 18.28 -4.11 11.56
N ASP A 122 18.01 -3.09 12.37
CA ASP A 122 17.75 -1.70 11.94
C ASP A 122 16.87 -1.62 10.69
N THR A 123 15.73 -2.33 10.73
CA THR A 123 14.85 -2.50 9.57
C THR A 123 13.41 -2.18 9.93
N THR A 124 12.76 -1.34 9.12
CA THR A 124 11.31 -1.14 9.16
C THR A 124 10.65 -2.05 8.13
N ILE A 125 9.75 -2.92 8.59
CA ILE A 125 8.88 -3.74 7.74
C ILE A 125 7.53 -3.03 7.65
N VAL A 126 7.04 -2.83 6.43
CA VAL A 126 5.73 -2.24 6.15
C VAL A 126 4.96 -3.18 5.24
N LEU A 127 3.73 -3.53 5.63
CA LEU A 127 2.81 -4.28 4.79
C LEU A 127 1.56 -3.43 4.54
N LEU A 128 1.26 -3.17 3.27
CA LEU A 128 0.04 -2.54 2.81
C LEU A 128 -0.86 -3.63 2.23
N LEU A 129 -2.09 -3.76 2.72
CA LEU A 129 -3.11 -4.56 2.04
C LEU A 129 -4.07 -3.59 1.36
N ARG A 130 -4.05 -3.54 0.03
CA ARG A 130 -4.84 -2.60 -0.76
C ARG A 130 -5.94 -3.31 -1.54
N SER A 131 -7.11 -2.70 -1.65
CA SER A 131 -8.21 -3.19 -2.50
C SER A 131 -9.11 -2.05 -2.98
N SER A 132 -9.73 -2.21 -4.15
CA SER A 132 -10.86 -1.36 -4.59
C SER A 132 -12.18 -1.73 -3.90
N GLN A 133 -12.24 -2.87 -3.21
CA GLN A 133 -13.38 -3.25 -2.38
C GLN A 133 -13.38 -2.45 -1.09
N GLN A 134 -14.54 -1.93 -0.70
CA GLN A 134 -14.69 -1.24 0.58
C GLN A 134 -14.22 -2.15 1.73
N TYR A 135 -13.48 -1.57 2.68
CA TYR A 135 -12.96 -2.36 3.79
C TYR A 135 -14.07 -3.03 4.60
N ASN A 136 -14.09 -4.36 4.54
CA ASN A 136 -14.95 -5.22 5.32
C ASN A 136 -14.14 -6.50 5.63
N PRO A 137 -13.75 -6.76 6.89
CA PRO A 137 -12.91 -7.91 7.25
C PRO A 137 -13.59 -9.26 6.97
N GLN A 138 -14.90 -9.28 6.73
CA GLN A 138 -15.63 -10.50 6.38
C GLN A 138 -15.71 -10.76 4.87
N HIS A 139 -15.38 -9.78 4.05
CA HIS A 139 -15.36 -9.93 2.59
C HIS A 139 -14.26 -10.91 2.17
N PRO A 140 -14.50 -11.79 1.18
CA PRO A 140 -13.53 -12.78 0.73
C PRO A 140 -12.15 -12.19 0.37
N VAL A 141 -12.12 -11.11 -0.42
CA VAL A 141 -10.87 -10.42 -0.80
C VAL A 141 -10.04 -10.00 0.42
N TRP A 142 -10.68 -9.42 1.44
CA TRP A 142 -9.98 -8.96 2.65
C TRP A 142 -9.51 -10.12 3.52
N LYS A 143 -10.28 -11.21 3.58
CA LYS A 143 -9.87 -12.46 4.23
C LYS A 143 -8.65 -13.07 3.55
N ASP A 144 -8.61 -13.09 2.22
CA ASP A 144 -7.48 -13.62 1.47
C ASP A 144 -6.23 -12.74 1.62
N LEU A 145 -6.38 -11.42 1.49
CA LEU A 145 -5.28 -10.48 1.74
C LEU A 145 -4.68 -10.65 3.15
N THR A 146 -5.53 -10.83 4.15
CA THR A 146 -5.10 -11.01 5.55
C THR A 146 -4.47 -12.38 5.76
N SER A 147 -5.15 -13.46 5.39
CA SER A 147 -4.73 -14.84 5.69
C SER A 147 -3.48 -15.25 4.90
N GLN A 148 -3.32 -14.79 3.66
CA GLN A 148 -2.24 -15.22 2.79
C GLN A 148 -0.96 -14.38 2.94
N PHE A 149 -1.07 -13.09 3.29
CA PHE A 149 0.07 -12.18 3.25
C PHE A 149 0.45 -11.61 4.62
N ARG A 150 -0.52 -11.21 5.44
CA ARG A 150 -0.23 -10.67 6.78
C ARG A 150 0.46 -11.72 7.66
N SER A 151 -0.13 -12.92 7.74
CA SER A 151 0.41 -14.03 8.54
C SER A 151 1.84 -14.40 8.12
N LYS A 152 2.10 -14.48 6.82
CA LYS A 152 3.42 -14.84 6.25
C LYS A 152 4.47 -13.75 6.43
N ALA A 153 4.05 -12.48 6.49
CA ALA A 153 4.93 -11.35 6.79
C ALA A 153 5.22 -11.19 8.30
N GLY A 154 4.61 -12.04 9.16
CA GLY A 154 4.80 -12.01 10.60
C GLY A 154 4.10 -10.85 11.29
N PHE A 155 2.94 -10.43 10.79
CA PHE A 155 2.06 -9.39 11.36
C PHE A 155 0.77 -9.95 11.94
#